data_AF-A0A3D0FQT9-F1
#
_entry.id   AF-A0A3D0FQT9-F1
#
_cell.length_a   1.000
_cell.length_b   1.000
_cell.length_c   1.000
_cell.angle_alpha   90.00
_cell.angle_beta   90.00
_cell.angle_gamma   90.00
#
_symmetry.space_group_name_H-M   'P 1'
#
loop_
_entity.id
_entity.type
_entity.pdbx_description
1 polymer ?
#
loop_
_entity_poly.entity_id
_entity_poly.type
_entity_poly.pdbx_seq_one_letter_code
_entity_poly.pdbx_strand_id
1 'polypeptide(L)'
;MNTLTHILSLVGSLGLFLYGMKLMSEGLQKFAGERLRQILGGMTRNRIVGVVTGIVITVLIQSSMATTVMVVSFVNAGLMTLLQSIGVIMGANIGTTASAWLISAIGFNINIAAFALPLMAIGMPFLYFGNSRYKSLGEFFLGFAFLFMGLSFLQDSSVALHVDTALAALLAHVSSGNFWCIMLFVLIGAVITMLLQSSVVAMAITLMLYDMNIPGFSFELAAALVMGLNLGTTLTANIAALSGNTSARRAALVHFLFNFVGVVLVLPIFQPFIRAVQWCVTDMLGMTENMFQLSMFHTAFNVLNTLVLIWFVKPIEKLVCWIIPNKDNEEEYRLKFISKGLLSTSELSILQAWQEIESFAERTQRMFGMVKELYAADSNTDFVRIFSRIEKYEGICDRMEIEIAEYLNKVADGRLSDHSKQELHAMLRIVSELESVGDACYNMSRTIRHKHETKQNYDGYIDTNLEAMFALADQALEQMVKVVSLNYLAQNDFDVAMNIEHEIDNLRTELKTENSQNVSTKLYEYQISVTYMDIISECEKLGDYVINVEEALQATGNYRG
;
A
#
# COMPACT_ATOMS: atom_id res chain seq x y z
N MET A 1 34.92 32.93 -0.59
CA MET A 1 34.61 31.52 -0.90
C MET A 1 34.39 31.41 -2.40
N ASN A 2 34.92 30.38 -3.08
CA ASN A 2 34.78 30.26 -4.54
C ASN A 2 33.33 29.91 -4.89
N THR A 3 32.80 30.33 -6.04
CA THR A 3 31.43 30.02 -6.51
C THR A 3 31.07 28.53 -6.38
N LEU A 4 32.04 27.64 -6.62
CA LEU A 4 31.91 26.20 -6.40
C LEU A 4 31.49 25.85 -4.96
N THR A 5 32.09 26.50 -3.95
CA THR A 5 31.74 26.26 -2.54
C THR A 5 30.31 26.68 -2.23
N HIS A 6 29.84 27.79 -2.79
CA HIS A 6 28.44 28.22 -2.62
C HIS A 6 27.44 27.29 -3.30
N ILE A 7 27.76 26.78 -4.50
CA ILE A 7 26.94 25.78 -5.19
C ILE A 7 26.90 24.47 -4.38
N LEU A 8 28.06 24.00 -3.88
CA LEU A 8 28.11 22.80 -3.04
C LEU A 8 27.36 22.99 -1.72
N SER A 9 27.43 24.18 -1.10
CA SER A 9 26.62 24.53 0.07
C SER A 9 25.13 24.52 -0.24
N LEU A 10 24.71 25.05 -1.38
CA LEU A 10 23.30 25.00 -1.81
C LEU A 10 22.83 23.55 -1.98
N VAL A 11 23.58 22.72 -2.72
CA VAL A 11 23.23 21.31 -2.93
C VAL A 11 23.25 20.53 -1.61
N GLY A 12 24.25 20.77 -0.75
CA GLY A 12 24.36 20.14 0.57
C GLY A 12 23.22 20.54 1.50
N SER A 13 22.81 21.81 1.50
CA SER A 13 21.67 22.30 2.29
C SER A 13 20.35 21.68 1.85
N LEU A 14 20.14 21.55 0.53
CA LEU A 14 19.01 20.83 -0.04
C LEU A 14 19.03 19.34 0.35
N GLY A 15 20.20 18.70 0.30
CA GLY A 15 20.37 17.31 0.73
C GLY A 15 20.05 17.11 2.22
N LEU A 16 20.49 18.02 3.08
CA LEU A 16 20.17 18.01 4.50
C LEU A 16 18.67 18.22 4.76
N PHE A 17 18.04 19.18 4.06
CA PHE A 17 16.60 19.42 4.13
C PHE A 17 15.80 18.18 3.72
N LEU A 18 16.16 17.56 2.59
CA LEU A 18 15.56 16.33 2.09
C LEU A 18 15.73 15.16 3.07
N TYR A 19 16.92 15.02 3.65
CA TYR A 19 17.18 13.97 4.63
C TYR A 19 16.38 14.19 5.92
N GLY A 20 16.28 15.43 6.40
CA GLY A 20 15.44 15.78 7.54
C GLY A 20 13.97 15.46 7.30
N MET A 21 13.42 15.86 6.15
CA MET A 21 12.07 15.49 5.72
C MET A 21 11.86 13.98 5.66
N LYS A 22 12.81 13.23 5.10
CA LYS A 22 12.76 11.77 5.02
C LYS A 22 12.72 11.14 6.42
N LEU A 23 13.67 11.50 7.28
CA LEU A 23 13.80 10.96 8.63
C LEU A 23 12.56 11.27 9.49
N MET A 24 12.02 12.50 9.36
CA MET A 24 10.78 12.92 10.00
C MET A 24 9.60 12.05 9.56
N SER A 25 9.46 11.84 8.24
CA SER A 25 8.37 11.04 7.65
C SER A 25 8.46 9.57 8.08
N GLU A 26 9.65 8.99 8.06
CA GLU A 26 9.90 7.61 8.50
C GLU A 26 9.64 7.42 10.00
N GLY A 27 10.08 8.36 10.84
CA GLY A 27 9.82 8.33 12.28
C GLY A 27 8.32 8.40 12.60
N LEU A 28 7.58 9.27 11.91
CA LEU A 28 6.13 9.39 12.06
C LEU A 28 5.39 8.14 11.54
N GLN A 29 5.82 7.58 10.41
CA GLN A 29 5.25 6.36 9.85
C GLN A 29 5.46 5.14 10.75
N LYS A 30 6.67 4.93 11.28
CA LYS A 30 6.94 3.84 12.23
C LYS A 30 6.15 4.00 13.52
N PHE A 31 6.06 5.22 14.04
CA PHE A 31 5.27 5.52 15.22
C PHE A 31 3.77 5.28 14.99
N ALA A 32 3.28 5.63 13.81
CA ALA A 32 1.87 5.52 13.42
C ALA A 32 1.49 4.18 12.75
N GLY A 33 2.43 3.26 12.50
CA GLY A 33 2.27 2.12 11.59
C GLY A 33 1.02 1.29 11.85
N GLU A 34 0.77 0.99 13.12
CA GLU A 34 -0.40 0.26 13.58
C GLU A 34 -1.73 1.02 13.32
N ARG A 35 -1.74 2.34 13.53
CA ARG A 35 -2.90 3.21 13.23
C ARG A 35 -3.10 3.44 11.73
N LEU A 36 -2.02 3.48 10.95
CA LEU A 36 -2.10 3.60 9.49
C LEU A 36 -2.85 2.42 8.88
N ARG A 37 -2.63 1.20 9.40
CA ARG A 37 -3.38 0.00 9.01
C ARG A 37 -4.85 0.03 9.43
N GLN A 38 -5.15 0.49 10.66
CA GLN A 38 -6.54 0.64 11.11
C GLN A 38 -7.32 1.68 10.29
N ILE A 39 -6.68 2.81 9.95
CA ILE A 39 -7.27 3.84 9.10
C ILE A 39 -7.60 3.25 7.72
N LEU A 40 -6.79 2.31 7.21
CA LEU A 40 -7.04 1.56 5.96
C LEU A 40 -8.21 0.57 6.06
N GLY A 41 -8.34 -0.17 7.16
CA GLY A 41 -9.47 -1.07 7.38
C GLY A 41 -10.82 -0.35 7.51
N GLY A 42 -10.83 0.91 7.97
CA GLY A 42 -12.02 1.76 8.08
C GLY A 42 -12.30 2.64 6.86
N MET A 43 -11.44 2.61 5.83
CA MET A 43 -11.67 3.39 4.62
C MET A 43 -12.94 2.88 3.96
N THR A 44 -13.73 3.82 3.41
CA THR A 44 -14.68 3.60 2.31
C THR A 44 -16.19 3.52 2.58
N ARG A 45 -16.69 4.07 3.68
CA ARG A 45 -18.17 4.16 3.88
C ARG A 45 -18.86 5.21 3.01
N ASN A 46 -18.19 6.33 2.68
CA ASN A 46 -18.67 7.36 1.74
C ASN A 46 -17.53 8.29 1.23
N ARG A 47 -17.84 9.15 0.24
CA ARG A 47 -16.86 10.06 -0.41
C ARG A 47 -16.21 11.09 0.52
N ILE A 48 -16.93 11.57 1.54
CA ILE A 48 -16.42 12.57 2.50
C ILE A 48 -15.40 11.91 3.43
N VAL A 49 -15.72 10.71 3.92
CA VAL A 49 -14.78 9.90 4.70
C VAL A 49 -13.51 9.66 3.88
N GLY A 50 -13.64 9.33 2.58
CA GLY A 50 -12.48 9.22 1.68
C GLY A 50 -11.59 10.47 1.66
N VAL A 51 -12.16 11.67 1.54
CA VAL A 51 -11.42 12.94 1.60
C VAL A 51 -10.71 13.13 2.94
N VAL A 52 -11.43 12.97 4.05
CA VAL A 52 -10.85 13.11 5.40
C VAL A 52 -9.70 12.12 5.59
N THR A 53 -9.89 10.89 5.16
CA THR A 53 -8.85 9.86 5.22
C THR A 53 -7.62 10.25 4.39
N GLY A 54 -7.80 10.73 3.15
CA GLY A 54 -6.68 11.21 2.33
C GLY A 54 -5.90 12.38 2.97
N ILE A 55 -6.61 13.31 3.63
CA ILE A 55 -6.01 14.39 4.41
C ILE A 55 -5.15 13.80 5.53
N VAL A 56 -5.73 12.94 6.37
CA VAL A 56 -5.05 12.36 7.52
C VAL A 56 -3.81 11.58 7.10
N ILE A 57 -3.91 10.70 6.11
CA ILE A 57 -2.76 9.93 5.61
C ILE A 57 -1.68 10.88 5.11
N THR A 58 -2.02 11.86 4.29
CA THR A 58 -1.01 12.75 3.69
C THR A 58 -0.36 13.64 4.73
N VAL A 59 -1.10 14.09 5.75
CA VAL A 59 -0.54 14.84 6.87
C VAL A 59 0.40 13.97 7.71
N LEU A 60 0.07 12.70 7.92
CA LEU A 60 0.93 11.76 8.66
C LEU A 60 2.17 11.34 7.86
N ILE A 61 2.03 11.14 6.55
CA ILE A 61 3.12 10.71 5.66
C ILE A 61 3.97 11.91 5.20
N GLN A 62 3.41 13.12 5.26
CA GLN A 62 3.99 14.37 4.74
C GLN A 62 4.34 14.33 3.24
N SER A 63 3.78 13.37 2.49
CA SER A 63 4.03 13.21 1.06
C SER A 63 2.77 12.75 0.34
N SER A 64 2.20 13.63 -0.48
CA SER A 64 1.07 13.29 -1.35
C SER A 64 1.46 12.43 -2.53
N MET A 65 2.71 12.49 -3.00
CA MET A 65 3.19 11.53 -3.99
C MET A 65 3.23 10.11 -3.42
N ALA A 66 3.75 9.93 -2.21
CA ALA A 66 3.70 8.62 -1.54
C ALA A 66 2.25 8.17 -1.30
N THR A 67 1.39 9.08 -0.83
CA THR A 67 -0.03 8.77 -0.59
C THR A 67 -0.78 8.41 -1.87
N THR A 68 -0.53 9.10 -2.99
CA THR A 68 -1.22 8.84 -4.25
C THR A 68 -0.68 7.60 -4.96
N VAL A 69 0.62 7.32 -4.88
CA VAL A 69 1.22 6.05 -5.33
C VAL A 69 0.63 4.89 -4.53
N MET A 70 0.53 5.03 -3.21
CA MET A 70 -0.12 4.04 -2.34
C MET A 70 -1.58 3.78 -2.74
N VAL A 71 -2.36 4.85 -2.97
CA VAL A 71 -3.74 4.73 -3.46
C VAL A 71 -3.80 3.98 -4.80
N VAL A 72 -2.93 4.33 -5.75
CA VAL A 72 -2.83 3.64 -7.04
C VAL A 72 -2.51 2.16 -6.84
N SER A 73 -1.58 1.83 -5.95
CA SER A 73 -1.21 0.45 -5.66
C SER A 73 -2.30 -0.34 -4.92
N PHE A 74 -3.11 0.30 -4.08
CA PHE A 74 -4.28 -0.33 -3.47
C PHE A 74 -5.39 -0.58 -4.46
N VAL A 75 -5.62 0.34 -5.39
CA VAL A 75 -6.54 0.10 -6.51
C VAL A 75 -6.01 -0.99 -7.44
N ASN A 76 -4.69 -1.04 -7.62
CA ASN A 76 -4.04 -2.08 -8.37
C ASN A 76 -4.23 -3.46 -7.72
N ALA A 77 -4.06 -3.55 -6.41
CA ALA A 77 -4.26 -4.79 -5.68
C ALA A 77 -5.75 -5.17 -5.61
N GLY A 78 -6.68 -4.23 -5.69
CA GLY A 78 -8.10 -4.49 -5.44
C GLY A 78 -8.50 -4.31 -3.97
N LEU A 79 -7.57 -3.81 -3.14
CA LEU A 79 -7.82 -3.32 -1.77
C LEU A 79 -8.80 -2.16 -1.74
N MET A 80 -8.85 -1.38 -2.81
CA MET A 80 -9.71 -0.21 -2.91
C MET A 80 -10.32 -0.13 -4.31
N THR A 81 -11.61 0.15 -4.39
CA THR A 81 -12.26 0.44 -5.67
C THR A 81 -11.81 1.79 -6.23
N LEU A 82 -11.89 1.95 -7.54
CA LEU A 82 -11.63 3.23 -8.20
C LEU A 82 -12.49 4.37 -7.62
N LEU A 83 -13.77 4.12 -7.31
CA LEU A 83 -14.65 5.13 -6.75
C LEU A 83 -14.17 5.65 -5.39
N GLN A 84 -13.69 4.74 -4.54
CA GLN A 84 -13.16 5.07 -3.22
C GLN A 84 -11.84 5.83 -3.32
N SER A 85 -11.00 5.47 -4.30
CA SER A 85 -9.71 6.11 -4.55
C SER A 85 -9.81 7.59 -4.88
N ILE A 86 -10.85 7.98 -5.62
CA ILE A 86 -11.08 9.38 -5.99
C ILE A 86 -11.17 10.27 -4.75
N GLY A 87 -11.94 9.85 -3.73
CA GLY A 87 -12.08 10.62 -2.48
C GLY A 87 -10.74 10.76 -1.74
N VAL A 88 -9.97 9.68 -1.63
CA VAL A 88 -8.66 9.69 -0.96
C VAL A 88 -7.66 10.58 -1.71
N ILE A 89 -7.65 10.55 -3.04
CA ILE A 89 -6.79 11.41 -3.88
C ILE A 89 -7.15 12.89 -3.68
N MET A 90 -8.44 13.25 -3.63
CA MET A 90 -8.87 14.62 -3.34
C MET A 90 -8.38 15.08 -1.96
N GLY A 91 -8.54 14.22 -0.95
CA GLY A 91 -8.04 14.46 0.41
C GLY A 91 -6.52 14.63 0.48
N ALA A 92 -5.78 13.83 -0.28
CA ALA A 92 -4.32 13.89 -0.29
C ALA A 92 -3.78 15.23 -0.81
N ASN A 93 -4.45 15.82 -1.80
CA ASN A 93 -4.09 17.15 -2.30
C ASN A 93 -4.31 18.24 -1.24
N ILE A 94 -5.39 18.17 -0.44
CA ILE A 94 -5.56 19.06 0.72
C ILE A 94 -4.47 18.80 1.76
N GLY A 95 -4.23 17.53 2.13
CA GLY A 95 -3.25 17.19 3.17
C GLY A 95 -1.83 17.66 2.85
N THR A 96 -1.46 17.75 1.57
CA THR A 96 -0.16 18.30 1.12
C THR A 96 0.09 19.71 1.63
N THR A 97 -0.96 20.51 1.86
CA THR A 97 -0.81 21.92 2.23
C THR A 97 -0.28 22.08 3.65
N ALA A 98 -0.37 21.03 4.48
CA ALA A 98 0.14 21.06 5.86
C ALA A 98 1.64 21.34 5.92
N SER A 99 2.43 20.90 4.93
CA SER A 99 3.87 21.17 4.92
C SER A 99 4.17 22.66 4.72
N ALA A 100 3.38 23.36 3.90
CA ALA A 100 3.53 24.80 3.67
C ALA A 100 3.22 25.60 4.95
N TRP A 101 2.17 25.21 5.66
CA TRP A 101 1.82 25.79 6.96
C TRP A 101 2.86 25.54 8.03
N LEU A 102 3.44 24.34 8.07
CA LEU A 102 4.54 24.01 8.97
C LEU A 102 5.74 24.94 8.73
N ILE A 103 6.13 25.14 7.46
CA ILE A 103 7.23 26.03 7.09
C ILE A 103 6.88 27.50 7.40
N SER A 104 5.65 27.93 7.13
CA SER A 104 5.22 29.34 7.33
C SER A 104 4.99 29.73 8.77
N ALA A 105 4.48 28.82 9.60
CA ALA A 105 4.29 29.08 11.04
C ALA A 105 5.61 29.33 11.77
N ILE A 106 6.71 28.78 11.25
CA ILE A 106 8.04 28.91 11.83
C ILE A 106 8.82 30.03 11.13
N GLY A 107 8.61 30.20 9.83
CA GLY A 107 9.20 31.28 9.05
C GLY A 107 10.71 31.11 8.83
N PHE A 108 11.26 31.91 7.93
CA PHE A 108 12.70 31.97 7.66
C PHE A 108 13.44 32.97 8.58
N ASN A 109 12.70 33.83 9.28
CA ASN A 109 13.24 34.93 10.08
C ASN A 109 13.46 34.60 11.56
N ILE A 110 12.94 33.46 12.04
CA ILE A 110 13.24 32.97 13.38
C ILE A 110 14.63 32.35 13.35
N ASN A 111 15.48 32.59 14.36
CA ASN A 111 16.78 31.93 14.46
C ASN A 111 16.56 30.42 14.51
N ILE A 112 16.66 29.75 13.37
CA ILE A 112 16.32 28.34 13.16
C ILE A 112 17.10 27.45 14.13
N ALA A 113 18.31 27.85 14.51
CA ALA A 113 19.11 27.20 15.55
C ALA A 113 18.41 27.12 16.92
N ALA A 114 17.54 28.07 17.26
CA ALA A 114 16.76 28.10 18.51
C ALA A 114 15.75 26.96 18.61
N PHE A 115 15.35 26.35 17.49
CA PHE A 115 14.47 25.19 17.46
C PHE A 115 15.20 23.90 17.09
N ALA A 116 16.13 23.97 16.11
CA ALA A 116 16.86 22.79 15.67
C ALA A 116 17.73 22.18 16.79
N LEU A 117 18.43 22.99 17.59
CA LEU A 117 19.30 22.47 18.65
C LEU A 117 18.52 21.85 19.82
N PRO A 118 17.45 22.45 20.37
CA PRO A 118 16.62 21.79 21.37
C PRO A 118 15.95 20.51 20.87
N LEU A 119 15.44 20.51 19.64
CA LEU A 119 14.84 19.31 19.04
C LEU A 119 15.88 18.20 18.87
N MET A 120 17.11 18.54 18.51
CA MET A 120 18.22 17.59 18.46
C MET A 120 18.59 17.05 19.84
N ALA A 121 18.63 17.92 20.86
CA ALA A 121 18.91 17.53 22.24
C ALA A 121 17.83 16.58 22.81
N ILE A 122 16.57 16.72 22.39
CA ILE A 122 15.46 15.83 22.76
C ILE A 122 15.48 14.54 21.93
N GLY A 123 15.71 14.65 20.62
CA GLY A 123 15.62 13.52 19.69
C GLY A 123 16.79 12.54 19.81
N MET A 124 18.00 13.03 20.09
CA MET A 124 19.20 12.20 20.12
C MET A 124 19.16 11.12 21.22
N PRO A 125 18.79 11.41 22.49
CA PRO A 125 18.65 10.36 23.51
C PRO A 125 17.63 9.29 23.16
N PHE A 126 16.51 9.67 22.54
CA PHE A 126 15.42 8.76 22.19
C PHE A 126 15.84 7.66 21.19
N LEU A 127 16.84 7.92 20.34
CA LEU A 127 17.40 6.91 19.44
C LEU A 127 18.06 5.72 20.17
N TYR A 128 18.55 5.95 21.38
CA TYR A 128 19.27 4.93 22.16
C TYR A 128 18.37 4.17 23.14
N PHE A 129 17.08 4.50 23.22
CA PHE A 129 16.14 3.78 24.08
C PHE A 129 15.80 2.41 23.49
N GLY A 130 15.60 1.39 24.34
CA GLY A 130 15.31 0.03 23.88
C GLY A 130 13.98 -0.12 23.13
N ASN A 131 12.99 0.74 23.41
CA ASN A 131 11.65 0.66 22.83
C ASN A 131 11.58 1.40 21.47
N SER A 132 11.13 0.69 20.44
CA SER A 132 11.06 1.17 19.05
C SER A 132 10.15 2.38 18.83
N ARG A 133 9.14 2.60 19.69
CA ARG A 133 8.33 3.83 19.65
C ARG A 133 9.14 5.08 20.02
N TYR A 134 9.99 5.00 21.06
CA TYR A 134 10.85 6.13 21.43
C TYR A 134 11.90 6.39 20.35
N LYS A 135 12.49 5.34 19.76
CA LYS A 135 13.40 5.51 18.61
C LYS A 135 12.73 6.25 17.46
N SER A 136 11.48 5.90 17.15
CA SER A 136 10.70 6.54 16.09
C SER A 136 10.41 8.02 16.39
N LEU A 137 10.11 8.36 17.65
CA LEU A 137 10.02 9.76 18.10
C LEU A 137 11.36 10.49 18.03
N GLY A 138 12.48 9.81 18.32
CA GLY A 138 13.83 10.36 18.17
C GLY A 138 14.15 10.70 16.72
N GLU A 139 13.87 9.78 15.79
CA GLU A 139 13.98 10.00 14.34
C GLU A 139 13.11 11.18 13.89
N PHE A 140 11.88 11.27 14.40
CA PHE A 140 10.96 12.37 14.12
C PHE A 140 11.53 13.74 14.52
N PHE A 141 11.99 13.89 15.78
CA PHE A 141 12.54 15.15 16.28
C PHE A 141 13.86 15.53 15.59
N LEU A 142 14.73 14.56 15.31
CA LEU A 142 15.97 14.80 14.56
C LEU A 142 15.69 15.18 13.09
N GLY A 143 14.69 14.54 12.47
CA GLY A 143 14.24 14.88 11.14
C GLY A 143 13.78 16.34 11.06
N PHE A 144 12.99 16.77 12.04
CA PHE A 144 12.62 18.18 12.20
C PHE A 144 13.83 19.11 12.35
N ALA A 145 14.79 18.76 13.21
CA ALA A 145 16.00 19.57 13.40
C ALA A 145 16.81 19.73 12.10
N PHE A 146 17.01 18.64 11.35
CA PHE A 146 17.74 18.66 10.08
C PHE A 146 16.99 19.37 8.96
N LEU A 147 15.66 19.22 8.90
CA LEU A 147 14.81 19.96 7.97
C LEU A 147 15.05 21.45 8.15
N PHE A 148 14.93 21.95 9.38
CA PHE A 148 15.11 23.36 9.69
C PHE A 148 16.53 23.86 9.40
N MET A 149 17.55 23.12 9.84
CA MET A 149 18.94 23.47 9.58
C MET A 149 19.24 23.51 8.07
N GLY A 150 18.72 22.54 7.31
CA GLY A 150 18.83 22.52 5.84
C GLY A 150 18.16 23.74 5.20
N LEU A 151 16.98 24.13 5.69
CA LEU A 151 16.25 25.30 5.19
C LEU A 151 17.02 26.60 5.43
N SER A 152 17.60 26.78 6.62
CA SER A 152 18.46 27.94 6.95
C SER A 152 19.66 28.04 5.99
N PHE A 153 20.38 26.93 5.83
CA PHE A 153 21.56 26.90 4.96
C PHE A 153 21.21 27.12 3.49
N LEU A 154 19.99 26.74 3.07
CA LEU A 154 19.50 26.96 1.71
C LEU A 154 19.28 28.45 1.46
N GLN A 155 18.68 29.17 2.42
CA GLN A 155 18.53 30.62 2.36
C GLN A 155 19.89 31.34 2.32
N ASP A 156 20.81 30.97 3.21
CA ASP A 156 22.17 31.55 3.25
C ASP A 156 22.93 31.33 1.94
N SER A 157 22.83 30.12 1.38
CA SER A 157 23.47 29.77 0.11
C SER A 157 22.84 30.50 -1.07
N SER A 158 21.52 30.70 -1.06
CA SER A 158 20.78 31.45 -2.09
C SER A 158 21.20 32.93 -2.12
N VAL A 159 21.33 33.57 -0.95
CA VAL A 159 21.83 34.94 -0.81
C VAL A 159 23.28 35.04 -1.27
N ALA A 160 24.14 34.09 -0.87
CA ALA A 160 25.54 34.10 -1.26
C ALA A 160 25.78 33.87 -2.77
N LEU A 161 24.85 33.20 -3.45
CA LEU A 161 24.85 33.03 -4.91
C LEU A 161 24.18 34.18 -5.66
N HIS A 162 23.67 35.20 -4.95
CA HIS A 162 22.94 36.33 -5.52
C HIS A 162 21.75 35.90 -6.40
N VAL A 163 21.05 34.83 -6.01
CA VAL A 163 19.89 34.28 -6.73
C VAL A 163 18.79 35.32 -6.88
N ASP A 164 18.62 36.17 -5.87
CA ASP A 164 17.73 37.33 -5.87
C ASP A 164 18.00 38.26 -7.05
N THR A 165 19.26 38.69 -7.23
CA THR A 165 19.63 39.62 -8.30
C THR A 165 19.51 38.96 -9.68
N ALA A 166 19.91 37.69 -9.81
CA ALA A 166 19.82 36.96 -11.06
C ALA A 166 18.37 36.74 -11.49
N LEU A 167 17.50 36.36 -10.54
CA LEU A 167 16.08 36.17 -10.81
C LEU A 167 15.40 37.52 -11.11
N ALA A 168 15.71 38.59 -10.36
CA ALA A 168 15.18 39.92 -10.65
C ALA A 168 15.54 40.40 -12.07
N ALA A 169 16.78 40.16 -12.52
CA ALA A 169 17.22 40.50 -13.87
C ALA A 169 16.46 39.71 -14.96
N LEU A 170 16.18 38.43 -14.71
CA LEU A 170 15.37 37.61 -15.60
C LEU A 170 13.92 38.11 -15.64
N LEU A 171 13.33 38.41 -14.48
CA LEU A 171 11.95 38.89 -14.36
C LEU A 171 11.75 40.28 -14.94
N ALA A 172 12.78 41.13 -14.98
CA ALA A 172 12.71 42.45 -15.62
C ALA A 172 12.33 42.38 -17.11
N HIS A 173 12.59 41.25 -17.77
CA HIS A 173 12.25 41.01 -19.18
C HIS A 173 10.89 40.31 -19.36
N VAL A 174 10.21 39.95 -18.27
CA VAL A 174 8.93 39.25 -18.28
C VAL A 174 7.83 40.26 -17.94
N SER A 175 6.90 40.48 -18.87
CA SER A 175 5.75 41.35 -18.62
C SER A 175 4.85 40.72 -17.55
N SER A 176 4.80 41.33 -16.37
CA SER A 176 4.01 40.86 -15.23
C SER A 176 2.51 41.08 -15.45
N GLY A 177 1.69 40.17 -14.94
CA GLY A 177 0.23 40.35 -14.86
C GLY A 177 -0.60 39.97 -16.10
N ASN A 178 0.01 39.49 -17.19
CA ASN A 178 -0.75 38.94 -18.32
C ASN A 178 -1.00 37.42 -18.17
N PHE A 179 -2.06 36.91 -18.80
CA PHE A 179 -2.47 35.50 -18.72
C PHE A 179 -1.35 34.53 -19.12
N TRP A 180 -0.57 34.88 -20.15
CA TRP A 180 0.53 34.04 -20.64
C TRP A 180 1.68 33.91 -19.66
N CYS A 181 1.99 34.96 -18.92
CA CYS A 181 2.97 34.96 -17.84
C CYS A 181 2.51 34.06 -16.70
N ILE A 182 1.25 34.15 -16.29
CA ILE A 182 0.67 33.24 -15.29
C ILE A 182 0.79 31.78 -15.75
N MET A 183 0.41 31.49 -17.00
CA MET A 183 0.51 30.13 -17.56
C MET A 183 1.97 29.63 -17.62
N LEU A 184 2.92 30.50 -17.96
CA LEU A 184 4.33 30.18 -17.96
C LEU A 184 4.79 29.77 -16.55
N PHE A 185 4.40 30.49 -15.50
CA PHE A 185 4.74 30.13 -14.13
C PHE A 185 4.05 28.85 -13.65
N VAL A 186 2.82 28.58 -14.08
CA VAL A 186 2.18 27.27 -13.87
C VAL A 186 3.01 26.15 -14.50
N LEU A 187 3.47 26.33 -15.74
CA LEU A 187 4.30 25.33 -16.43
C LEU A 187 5.66 25.15 -15.75
N ILE A 188 6.32 26.24 -15.37
CA ILE A 188 7.60 26.20 -14.63
C ILE A 188 7.41 25.43 -13.32
N GLY A 189 6.33 25.70 -12.58
CA GLY A 189 6.03 25.00 -11.33
C GLY A 189 5.84 23.50 -11.54
N ALA A 190 5.06 23.13 -12.57
CA ALA A 190 4.86 21.72 -12.92
C ALA A 190 6.19 21.03 -13.25
N VAL A 191 7.06 21.66 -14.04
CA VAL A 191 8.39 21.13 -14.39
C VAL A 191 9.28 21.01 -13.16
N ILE A 192 9.32 22.03 -12.29
CA ILE A 192 10.12 21.99 -11.05
C ILE A 192 9.71 20.80 -10.18
N THR A 193 8.42 20.61 -9.94
CA THR A 193 7.96 19.47 -9.14
C THR A 193 8.23 18.13 -9.82
N MET A 194 8.08 18.03 -11.14
CA MET A 194 8.42 16.80 -11.89
C MET A 194 9.91 16.44 -11.77
N LEU A 195 10.81 17.44 -11.82
CA LEU A 195 12.25 17.25 -11.68
C LEU A 195 12.67 16.91 -10.25
N LEU A 196 12.12 17.65 -9.28
CA LEU A 196 12.44 17.45 -7.86
C LEU A 196 11.77 16.20 -7.28
N GLN A 197 10.73 15.69 -7.93
CA GLN A 197 9.89 14.59 -7.44
C GLN A 197 9.42 14.78 -5.98
N SER A 198 9.31 16.03 -5.54
CA SER A 198 8.90 16.43 -4.18
C SER A 198 8.11 17.73 -4.21
N SER A 199 6.83 17.69 -3.86
CA SER A 199 5.98 18.87 -3.72
C SER A 199 6.38 19.71 -2.52
N VAL A 200 6.81 19.09 -1.42
CA VAL A 200 7.26 19.80 -0.22
C VAL A 200 8.50 20.64 -0.53
N VAL A 201 9.47 20.07 -1.25
CA VAL A 201 10.71 20.79 -1.61
C VAL A 201 10.40 21.92 -2.55
N ALA A 202 9.62 21.67 -3.60
CA ALA A 202 9.25 22.70 -4.55
C ALA A 202 8.47 23.85 -3.88
N MET A 203 7.58 23.53 -2.93
CA MET A 203 6.85 24.51 -2.13
C MET A 203 7.79 25.29 -1.20
N ALA A 204 8.73 24.62 -0.52
CA ALA A 204 9.71 25.26 0.36
C ALA A 204 10.58 26.27 -0.40
N ILE A 205 11.07 25.90 -1.60
CA ILE A 205 11.82 26.80 -2.47
C ILE A 205 10.95 27.99 -2.89
N THR A 206 9.68 27.76 -3.24
CA THR A 206 8.76 28.83 -3.64
C THR A 206 8.50 29.80 -2.49
N LEU A 207 8.25 29.28 -1.28
CA LEU A 207 8.08 30.08 -0.07
C LEU A 207 9.33 30.93 0.21
N MET A 208 10.52 30.33 0.11
CA MET A 208 11.78 31.05 0.31
C MET A 208 11.94 32.18 -0.71
N LEU A 209 11.79 31.89 -2.01
CA LEU A 209 11.95 32.90 -3.06
C LEU A 209 10.96 34.06 -2.90
N TYR A 210 9.74 33.77 -2.43
CA TYR A 210 8.73 34.79 -2.17
C TYR A 210 9.06 35.62 -0.92
N ASP A 211 9.58 34.98 0.13
CA ASP A 211 10.01 35.64 1.37
C ASP A 211 11.23 36.56 1.15
N MET A 212 12.09 36.23 0.18
CA MET A 212 13.22 37.07 -0.23
C MET A 212 12.82 38.42 -0.88
N ASN A 213 11.53 38.66 -1.13
CA ASN A 213 11.01 39.92 -1.70
C ASN A 213 11.71 40.36 -3.01
N ILE A 214 11.99 39.38 -3.87
CA ILE A 214 12.72 39.61 -5.14
C ILE A 214 11.92 40.55 -6.05
N PRO A 215 12.51 41.66 -6.55
CA PRO A 215 11.83 42.58 -7.46
C PRO A 215 11.25 41.86 -8.68
N GLY A 216 9.96 42.07 -8.94
CA GLY A 216 9.23 41.43 -10.03
C GLY A 216 8.65 40.05 -9.69
N PHE A 217 9.05 39.41 -8.58
CA PHE A 217 8.46 38.15 -8.12
C PHE A 217 7.26 38.40 -7.20
N SER A 218 6.16 38.83 -7.80
CA SER A 218 4.91 39.16 -7.12
C SER A 218 4.18 37.92 -6.57
N PHE A 219 3.23 38.13 -5.65
CA PHE A 219 2.35 37.08 -5.12
C PHE A 219 1.66 36.29 -6.23
N GLU A 220 1.23 36.96 -7.30
CA GLU A 220 0.63 36.39 -8.50
C GLU A 220 1.51 35.30 -9.11
N LEU A 221 2.82 35.55 -9.24
CA LEU A 221 3.75 34.61 -9.85
C LEU A 221 4.06 33.44 -8.92
N ALA A 222 4.20 33.70 -7.62
CA ALA A 222 4.35 32.66 -6.61
C ALA A 222 3.11 31.75 -6.56
N ALA A 223 1.90 32.32 -6.56
CA ALA A 223 0.64 31.59 -6.60
C ALA A 223 0.47 30.78 -7.89
N ALA A 224 0.84 31.35 -9.04
CA ALA A 224 0.87 30.63 -10.31
C ALA A 224 1.85 29.44 -10.28
N LEU A 225 3.03 29.64 -9.71
CA LEU A 225 4.00 28.56 -9.51
C LEU A 225 3.41 27.44 -8.65
N VAL A 226 2.73 27.76 -7.54
CA VAL A 226 2.05 26.79 -6.65
C VAL A 226 0.97 26.00 -7.37
N MET A 227 0.15 26.61 -8.22
CA MET A 227 -0.80 25.87 -9.07
C MET A 227 -0.07 24.86 -9.97
N GLY A 228 1.06 25.27 -10.54
CA GLY A 228 1.97 24.41 -11.28
C GLY A 228 2.52 23.24 -10.46
N LEU A 229 2.97 23.51 -9.23
CA LEU A 229 3.52 22.47 -8.35
C LEU A 229 2.51 21.32 -8.13
N ASN A 230 1.23 21.66 -7.91
CA ASN A 230 0.17 20.66 -7.74
C ASN A 230 -0.10 19.87 -9.02
N LEU A 231 0.10 20.46 -10.21
CA LEU A 231 0.00 19.72 -11.47
C LEU A 231 1.18 18.74 -11.64
N GLY A 232 2.39 19.17 -11.28
CA GLY A 232 3.62 18.38 -11.43
C GLY A 232 3.67 17.10 -10.57
N THR A 233 3.04 17.09 -9.39
CA THR A 233 3.00 15.90 -8.50
C THR A 233 2.32 14.67 -9.13
N THR A 234 1.50 14.90 -10.14
CA THR A 234 0.70 13.84 -10.77
C THR A 234 1.53 12.89 -11.62
N LEU A 235 2.72 13.32 -12.06
CA LEU A 235 3.60 12.52 -12.92
C LEU A 235 4.01 11.20 -12.25
N THR A 236 4.41 11.24 -10.98
CA THR A 236 4.93 10.08 -10.25
C THR A 236 3.91 8.95 -10.16
N ALA A 237 2.65 9.28 -9.84
CA ALA A 237 1.57 8.30 -9.78
C ALA A 237 1.26 7.70 -11.15
N ASN A 238 1.34 8.50 -12.22
CA ASN A 238 1.13 8.02 -13.59
C ASN A 238 2.26 7.08 -14.05
N ILE A 239 3.52 7.39 -13.72
CA ILE A 239 4.64 6.48 -13.99
C ILE A 239 4.48 5.17 -13.22
N ALA A 240 4.13 5.24 -11.92
CA ALA A 240 3.90 4.06 -11.09
C ALA A 240 2.76 3.17 -11.63
N ALA A 241 1.70 3.77 -12.20
CA ALA A 241 0.57 3.01 -12.74
C ALA A 241 0.84 2.33 -14.09
N LEU A 242 1.93 2.67 -14.80
CA LEU A 242 2.24 2.05 -16.10
C LEU A 242 2.43 0.53 -15.99
N SER A 243 3.01 0.06 -14.89
CA SER A 243 3.20 -1.36 -14.58
C SER A 243 1.98 -2.02 -13.94
N GLY A 244 0.95 -1.25 -13.57
CA GLY A 244 -0.28 -1.73 -12.94
C GLY A 244 -1.39 -2.11 -13.91
N ASN A 245 -2.47 -2.66 -13.36
CA ASN A 245 -3.69 -3.04 -14.04
C ASN A 245 -4.51 -1.81 -14.50
N THR A 246 -5.61 -2.08 -15.21
CA THR A 246 -6.50 -1.04 -15.74
C THR A 246 -7.00 -0.08 -14.66
N SER A 247 -7.38 -0.60 -13.49
CA SER A 247 -7.89 0.20 -12.37
C SER A 247 -6.81 1.12 -11.80
N ALA A 248 -5.57 0.65 -11.66
CA ALA A 248 -4.43 1.46 -11.21
C ALA A 248 -4.18 2.65 -12.15
N ARG A 249 -4.19 2.40 -13.46
CA ARG A 249 -4.03 3.44 -14.49
C ARG A 249 -5.16 4.47 -14.44
N ARG A 250 -6.40 4.01 -14.20
CA ARG A 250 -7.55 4.91 -14.00
C ARG A 250 -7.38 5.77 -12.75
N ALA A 251 -6.92 5.21 -11.63
CA ALA A 251 -6.69 5.97 -10.40
C ALA A 251 -5.58 7.02 -10.57
N ALA A 252 -4.50 6.72 -11.29
CA ALA A 252 -3.46 7.71 -11.60
C ALA A 252 -3.98 8.81 -12.54
N LEU A 253 -4.82 8.46 -13.52
CA LEU A 253 -5.47 9.43 -14.39
C LEU A 253 -6.45 10.33 -13.62
N VAL A 254 -7.19 9.79 -12.64
CA VAL A 254 -8.01 10.59 -11.72
C VAL A 254 -7.16 11.66 -11.03
N HIS A 255 -5.98 11.31 -10.54
CA HIS A 255 -5.09 12.27 -9.86
C HIS A 255 -4.63 13.39 -10.81
N PHE A 256 -4.27 13.05 -12.05
CA PHE A 256 -3.97 14.04 -13.08
C PHE A 256 -5.16 14.94 -13.38
N LEU A 257 -6.32 14.37 -13.66
CA LEU A 257 -7.54 15.11 -14.00
C LEU A 257 -7.99 16.03 -12.87
N PHE A 258 -7.91 15.59 -11.61
CA PHE A 258 -8.27 16.41 -10.46
C PHE A 258 -7.43 17.70 -10.40
N ASN A 259 -6.11 17.58 -10.50
CA ASN A 259 -5.21 18.75 -10.44
C ASN A 259 -5.31 19.60 -11.70
N PHE A 260 -5.39 18.98 -12.88
CA PHE A 260 -5.55 19.71 -14.15
C PHE A 260 -6.84 20.52 -14.19
N VAL A 261 -7.97 19.90 -13.87
CA VAL A 261 -9.26 20.60 -13.79
C VAL A 261 -9.21 21.68 -12.71
N GLY A 262 -8.55 21.44 -11.57
CA GLY A 262 -8.37 22.45 -10.54
C GLY A 262 -7.68 23.72 -11.03
N VAL A 263 -6.59 23.59 -11.79
CA VAL A 263 -5.92 24.73 -12.43
C VAL A 263 -6.87 25.43 -13.41
N VAL A 264 -7.55 24.67 -14.27
CA VAL A 264 -8.51 25.21 -15.25
C VAL A 264 -9.69 25.93 -14.56
N LEU A 265 -10.13 25.47 -13.39
CA LEU A 265 -11.20 26.11 -12.60
C LEU A 265 -10.76 27.45 -12.01
N VAL A 266 -9.53 27.54 -11.51
CA VAL A 266 -9.04 28.75 -10.83
C VAL A 266 -8.54 29.80 -11.82
N LEU A 267 -8.00 29.42 -12.98
CA LEU A 267 -7.46 30.36 -13.97
C LEU A 267 -8.43 31.50 -14.38
N PRO A 268 -9.71 31.25 -14.73
CA PRO A 268 -10.66 32.31 -15.07
C PRO A 268 -10.95 33.28 -13.92
N ILE A 269 -10.86 32.81 -12.69
CA ILE A 269 -11.12 33.58 -11.46
C ILE A 269 -9.83 33.91 -10.71
N PHE A 270 -8.66 33.82 -11.34
CA PHE A 270 -7.37 33.88 -10.66
C PHE A 270 -7.19 35.19 -9.87
N GLN A 271 -7.47 36.32 -10.52
CA GLN A 271 -7.35 37.66 -9.93
C GLN A 271 -8.28 37.90 -8.72
N PRO A 272 -9.60 37.63 -8.80
CA PRO A 272 -10.44 37.73 -7.61
C PRO A 272 -10.07 36.70 -6.53
N PHE A 273 -9.60 35.52 -6.92
CA PHE A 273 -9.21 34.46 -5.99
C PHE A 273 -7.97 34.85 -5.15
N ILE A 274 -6.90 35.35 -5.76
CA ILE A 274 -5.71 35.81 -5.02
C ILE A 274 -6.02 36.98 -4.10
N ARG A 275 -6.90 37.91 -4.51
CA ARG A 275 -7.31 39.05 -3.67
C ARG A 275 -8.13 38.59 -2.47
N ALA A 276 -9.01 37.59 -2.65
CA ALA A 276 -9.77 37.01 -1.56
C ALA A 276 -8.85 36.30 -0.55
N VAL A 277 -7.82 35.60 -1.04
CA VAL A 277 -6.79 34.99 -0.18
C VAL A 277 -6.03 36.07 0.60
N GLN A 278 -5.55 37.12 -0.08
CA GLN A 278 -4.86 38.23 0.57
C GLN A 278 -5.73 38.85 1.66
N TRP A 279 -6.96 39.25 1.33
CA TRP A 279 -7.92 39.81 2.29
C TRP A 279 -8.15 38.90 3.51
N CYS A 280 -8.27 37.59 3.29
CA CYS A 280 -8.45 36.64 4.38
C CYS A 280 -7.21 36.60 5.30
N VAL A 281 -6.01 36.63 4.75
CA VAL A 281 -4.76 36.57 5.53
C VAL A 281 -4.48 37.89 6.24
N THR A 282 -4.57 39.02 5.54
CA THR A 282 -4.20 40.34 6.07
C THR A 282 -5.28 40.94 6.95
N ASP A 283 -6.53 41.00 6.46
CA ASP A 283 -7.61 41.76 7.10
C ASP A 283 -8.40 40.92 8.12
N MET A 284 -8.59 39.62 7.85
CA MET A 284 -9.37 38.75 8.74
C MET A 284 -8.50 38.05 9.80
N LEU A 285 -7.32 37.55 9.43
CA LEU A 285 -6.42 36.83 10.34
C LEU A 285 -5.33 37.72 10.95
N GLY A 286 -5.09 38.92 10.40
CA GLY A 286 -4.07 39.84 10.90
C GLY A 286 -2.63 39.36 10.69
N MET A 287 -2.40 38.44 9.74
CA MET A 287 -1.08 37.87 9.47
C MET A 287 -0.39 38.67 8.36
N THR A 288 0.78 39.22 8.65
CA THR A 288 1.48 40.14 7.72
C THR A 288 2.61 39.49 6.93
N GLU A 289 3.09 38.32 7.34
CA GLU A 289 4.20 37.64 6.67
C GLU A 289 3.76 37.08 5.31
N ASN A 290 4.60 37.28 4.29
CA ASN A 290 4.37 36.84 2.91
C ASN A 290 4.06 35.34 2.82
N MET A 291 4.78 34.52 3.60
CA MET A 291 4.65 33.06 3.59
C MET A 291 3.24 32.57 3.94
N PHE A 292 2.50 33.28 4.80
CA PHE A 292 1.12 32.91 5.14
C PHE A 292 0.16 33.12 3.97
N GLN A 293 0.38 34.14 3.15
CA GLN A 293 -0.43 34.37 1.93
C GLN A 293 -0.31 33.19 0.98
N LEU A 294 0.92 32.70 0.76
CA LEU A 294 1.16 31.60 -0.16
C LEU A 294 0.68 30.25 0.38
N SER A 295 0.85 30.00 1.68
CA SER A 295 0.29 28.79 2.33
C SER A 295 -1.23 28.78 2.31
N MET A 296 -1.86 29.93 2.59
CA MET A 296 -3.31 30.06 2.49
C MET A 296 -3.81 29.89 1.05
N PHE A 297 -3.09 30.43 0.06
CA PHE A 297 -3.40 30.20 -1.34
C PHE A 297 -3.38 28.71 -1.68
N HIS A 298 -2.33 27.98 -1.26
CA HIS A 298 -2.20 26.55 -1.52
C HIS A 298 -3.35 25.74 -0.91
N THR A 299 -3.73 26.04 0.34
CA THR A 299 -4.89 25.43 1.01
C THR A 299 -6.19 25.79 0.32
N ALA A 300 -6.46 27.08 0.06
CA ALA A 300 -7.68 27.54 -0.58
C ALA A 300 -7.86 26.92 -1.96
N PHE A 301 -6.78 26.80 -2.75
CA PHE A 301 -6.79 26.17 -4.07
C PHE A 301 -7.26 24.70 -3.99
N ASN A 302 -6.62 23.91 -3.13
CA ASN A 302 -6.94 22.47 -3.00
C ASN A 302 -8.30 22.21 -2.35
N VAL A 303 -8.70 23.06 -1.39
CA VAL A 303 -10.03 22.99 -0.77
C VAL A 303 -11.11 23.36 -1.79
N LEU A 304 -10.93 24.43 -2.58
CA LEU A 304 -11.88 24.81 -3.63
C LEU A 304 -12.04 23.69 -4.66
N ASN A 305 -10.94 23.15 -5.17
CA ASN A 305 -10.96 22.03 -6.12
C ASN A 305 -11.71 20.83 -5.55
N THR A 306 -11.45 20.48 -4.29
CA THR A 306 -12.14 19.36 -3.62
C THR A 306 -13.63 19.65 -3.44
N LEU A 307 -14.00 20.83 -2.93
CA LEU A 307 -15.40 21.20 -2.70
C LEU A 307 -16.23 21.20 -3.99
N VAL A 308 -15.63 21.58 -5.12
CA VAL A 308 -16.29 21.52 -6.43
C VAL A 308 -16.34 20.08 -6.94
N LEU A 309 -15.21 19.39 -7.01
CA LEU A 309 -15.10 18.11 -7.72
C LEU A 309 -15.64 16.91 -6.94
N ILE A 310 -15.80 17.00 -5.61
CA ILE A 310 -16.37 15.92 -4.78
C ILE A 310 -17.81 15.53 -5.20
N TRP A 311 -18.54 16.45 -5.81
CA TRP A 311 -19.88 16.16 -6.34
C TRP A 311 -19.86 15.38 -7.66
N PHE A 312 -18.73 15.44 -8.37
CA PHE A 312 -18.50 14.84 -9.69
C PHE A 312 -17.70 13.54 -9.63
N VAL A 313 -17.57 12.90 -8.46
CA VAL A 313 -16.83 11.62 -8.30
C VAL A 313 -17.30 10.54 -9.30
N LYS A 314 -18.61 10.31 -9.42
CA LYS A 314 -19.17 9.33 -10.38
C LYS A 314 -18.95 9.74 -11.86
N PRO A 315 -19.19 11.00 -12.26
CA PRO A 315 -18.79 11.48 -13.58
C PRO A 315 -17.30 11.29 -13.90
N ILE A 316 -16.40 11.60 -12.95
CA ILE A 316 -14.95 11.44 -13.09
C ILE A 316 -14.61 9.96 -13.31
N GLU A 317 -15.19 9.06 -12.50
CA GLU A 317 -15.04 7.61 -12.66
C GLU A 317 -15.45 7.15 -14.07
N LYS A 318 -16.63 7.57 -14.54
CA LYS A 318 -17.11 7.23 -15.89
C LYS A 318 -16.17 7.74 -16.98
N LEU A 319 -15.67 8.97 -16.83
CA LEU A 319 -14.74 9.56 -17.78
C LEU A 319 -13.44 8.75 -17.87
N VAL A 320 -12.83 8.37 -16.74
CA VAL A 320 -11.58 7.58 -16.77
C VAL A 320 -11.81 6.15 -17.27
N CYS A 321 -12.96 5.55 -16.97
CA CYS A 321 -13.35 4.25 -17.52
C CYS A 321 -13.56 4.28 -19.04
N TRP A 322 -14.03 5.41 -19.56
CA TRP A 322 -14.17 5.64 -21.00
C TRP A 322 -12.80 5.88 -21.68
N ILE A 323 -11.90 6.65 -21.06
CA ILE A 323 -10.55 6.91 -21.59
C ILE A 323 -9.69 5.63 -21.60
N ILE A 324 -9.78 4.82 -20.54
CA ILE A 324 -9.03 3.57 -20.39
C ILE A 324 -10.02 2.41 -20.27
N PRO A 325 -10.44 1.78 -21.39
CA PRO A 325 -11.36 0.65 -21.36
C PRO A 325 -10.74 -0.61 -20.75
N ASN A 326 -11.56 -1.52 -20.22
CA ASN A 326 -11.08 -2.82 -19.74
C ASN A 326 -10.53 -3.61 -20.94
N LYS A 327 -9.34 -4.19 -20.77
CA LYS A 327 -8.94 -5.33 -21.57
C LYS A 327 -9.57 -6.55 -20.91
N ASP A 328 -10.68 -7.03 -21.46
CA ASP A 328 -11.06 -8.42 -21.25
C ASP A 328 -9.92 -9.25 -21.85
N ASN A 329 -9.23 -10.04 -21.03
CA ASN A 329 -8.56 -11.27 -21.46
C ASN A 329 -7.96 -11.98 -20.25
N GLU A 330 -8.49 -13.20 -20.07
CA GLU A 330 -7.85 -14.45 -19.67
C GLU A 330 -7.00 -14.48 -18.40
N GLU A 331 -7.14 -15.57 -17.67
CA GLU A 331 -6.42 -15.94 -16.46
C GLU A 331 -4.90 -16.10 -16.71
N GLU A 332 -4.21 -15.05 -17.17
CA GLU A 332 -2.76 -14.96 -17.03
C GLU A 332 -2.46 -14.91 -15.52
N TYR A 333 -1.89 -15.99 -15.01
CA TYR A 333 -1.41 -16.07 -13.64
C TYR A 333 -0.42 -14.92 -13.38
N ARG A 334 -0.87 -13.98 -12.57
CA ARG A 334 -0.08 -13.03 -11.79
C ARG A 334 -0.70 -13.02 -10.40
N LEU A 335 0.12 -12.85 -9.37
CA LEU A 335 -0.36 -12.44 -8.06
C LEU A 335 -1.36 -11.28 -8.24
N LYS A 336 -2.56 -11.43 -7.67
CA LYS A 336 -3.70 -10.51 -7.87
C LYS A 336 -3.46 -9.16 -7.19
N PHE A 337 -2.87 -9.20 -6.01
CA PHE A 337 -2.62 -8.15 -5.04
C PHE A 337 -1.14 -7.73 -4.97
N ILE A 338 -0.19 -8.66 -5.10
CA ILE A 338 1.25 -8.35 -5.20
C ILE A 338 1.61 -8.04 -6.66
N SER A 339 1.69 -6.75 -6.97
CA SER A 339 2.30 -6.30 -8.24
C SER A 339 3.82 -6.26 -8.17
N LYS A 340 4.49 -6.12 -9.33
CA LYS A 340 5.96 -6.10 -9.53
C LYS A 340 6.77 -5.05 -8.72
N GLY A 341 6.25 -4.44 -7.67
CA GLY A 341 6.97 -3.52 -6.79
C GLY A 341 6.36 -3.45 -5.39
N LEU A 342 7.21 -3.12 -4.41
CA LEU A 342 6.80 -2.82 -3.04
C LEU A 342 5.90 -1.58 -2.99
N LEU A 343 5.00 -1.52 -2.01
CA LEU A 343 4.37 -0.24 -1.66
C LEU A 343 5.39 0.76 -1.15
N SER A 344 4.99 2.04 -1.16
CA SER A 344 5.80 3.15 -0.66
C SER A 344 6.22 3.00 0.80
N THR A 345 5.57 2.13 1.56
CA THR A 345 5.92 1.80 2.95
C THR A 345 5.84 0.29 3.16
N SER A 346 6.88 -0.27 3.78
CA SER A 346 6.98 -1.70 4.09
C SER A 346 5.81 -2.17 4.97
N GLU A 347 5.34 -1.31 5.87
CA GLU A 347 4.18 -1.58 6.74
C GLU A 347 2.89 -1.85 5.98
N LEU A 348 2.72 -1.23 4.81
CA LEU A 348 1.52 -1.42 4.00
C LEU A 348 1.67 -2.58 3.04
N SER A 349 2.91 -2.87 2.61
CA SER A 349 3.21 -4.01 1.77
C SER A 349 2.78 -5.34 2.43
N ILE A 350 2.83 -5.42 3.76
CA ILE A 350 2.33 -6.56 4.54
C ILE A 350 0.85 -6.84 4.27
N LEU A 351 0.02 -5.80 4.13
CA LEU A 351 -1.41 -5.97 3.84
C LEU A 351 -1.65 -6.60 2.46
N GLN A 352 -0.82 -6.27 1.46
CA GLN A 352 -0.93 -6.89 0.13
C GLN A 352 -0.55 -8.37 0.17
N ALA A 353 0.49 -8.72 0.92
CA ALA A 353 0.86 -10.12 1.08
C ALA A 353 -0.21 -10.91 1.84
N TRP A 354 -0.89 -10.31 2.82
CA TRP A 354 -1.98 -10.99 3.53
C TRP A 354 -3.13 -11.38 2.62
N GLN A 355 -3.51 -10.50 1.69
CA GLN A 355 -4.57 -10.82 0.73
C GLN A 355 -4.17 -11.88 -0.30
N GLU A 356 -2.89 -11.96 -0.65
CA GLU A 356 -2.44 -13.10 -1.46
C GLU A 356 -2.50 -14.40 -0.69
N ILE A 357 -2.16 -14.39 0.60
CA ILE A 357 -2.30 -15.55 1.48
C ILE A 357 -3.77 -15.98 1.56
N GLU A 358 -4.70 -15.03 1.72
CA GLU A 358 -6.14 -15.31 1.66
C GLU A 358 -6.55 -15.92 0.31
N SER A 359 -6.11 -15.34 -0.81
CA SER A 359 -6.39 -15.92 -2.13
C SER A 359 -5.71 -17.27 -2.34
N PHE A 360 -4.59 -17.55 -1.67
CA PHE A 360 -3.90 -18.84 -1.72
C PHE A 360 -4.72 -19.89 -0.97
N ALA A 361 -5.17 -19.59 0.24
CA ALA A 361 -6.06 -20.45 1.02
C ALA A 361 -7.36 -20.80 0.28
N GLU A 362 -8.01 -19.82 -0.38
CA GLU A 362 -9.19 -20.10 -1.22
C GLU A 362 -8.89 -21.01 -2.42
N ARG A 363 -7.67 -20.97 -2.95
CA ARG A 363 -7.26 -21.80 -4.10
C ARG A 363 -6.96 -23.22 -3.68
N THR A 364 -6.32 -23.43 -2.53
CA THR A 364 -6.06 -24.75 -1.98
C THR A 364 -7.36 -25.46 -1.61
N GLN A 365 -8.32 -24.74 -0.99
CA GLN A 365 -9.67 -25.28 -0.76
C GLN A 365 -10.37 -25.68 -2.07
N ARG A 366 -10.32 -24.83 -3.10
CA ARG A 366 -10.86 -25.16 -4.43
C ARG A 366 -10.17 -26.37 -5.07
N MET A 367 -8.86 -26.52 -4.86
CA MET A 367 -8.10 -27.67 -5.35
C MET A 367 -8.56 -28.96 -4.66
N PHE A 368 -8.82 -28.94 -3.35
CA PHE A 368 -9.41 -30.07 -2.64
C PHE A 368 -10.82 -30.41 -3.15
N GLY A 369 -11.64 -29.41 -3.45
CA GLY A 369 -12.92 -29.61 -4.14
C GLY A 369 -12.77 -30.39 -5.46
N MET A 370 -11.73 -30.11 -6.24
CA MET A 370 -11.43 -30.86 -7.46
C MET A 370 -10.95 -32.29 -7.18
N VAL A 371 -10.27 -32.55 -6.06
CA VAL A 371 -9.89 -33.91 -5.65
C VAL A 371 -11.16 -34.76 -5.41
N LYS A 372 -12.16 -34.20 -4.73
CA LYS A 372 -13.47 -34.86 -4.55
C LYS A 372 -14.18 -35.11 -5.89
N GLU A 373 -14.19 -34.12 -6.79
CA GLU A 373 -14.73 -34.28 -8.15
C GLU A 373 -13.98 -35.34 -8.96
N LEU A 374 -12.65 -35.44 -8.82
CA LEU A 374 -11.82 -36.44 -9.48
C LEU A 374 -12.15 -37.85 -8.97
N TYR A 375 -12.34 -38.00 -7.66
CA TYR A 375 -12.69 -39.27 -7.05
C TYR A 375 -14.03 -39.80 -7.56
N ALA A 376 -15.01 -38.90 -7.72
CA ALA A 376 -16.37 -39.22 -8.18
C ALA A 376 -16.52 -39.28 -9.71
N ALA A 377 -15.44 -39.14 -10.49
CA ALA A 377 -15.54 -39.03 -11.94
C ALA A 377 -15.86 -40.38 -12.62
N ASP A 378 -17.05 -40.48 -13.23
CA ASP A 378 -17.50 -41.68 -13.94
C ASP A 378 -16.92 -41.82 -15.37
N SER A 379 -16.52 -40.70 -15.99
CA SER A 379 -16.05 -40.68 -17.39
C SER A 379 -14.55 -40.43 -17.47
N ASN A 380 -13.85 -41.20 -18.31
CA ASN A 380 -12.40 -41.03 -18.51
C ASN A 380 -12.04 -39.63 -19.05
N THR A 381 -12.94 -39.02 -19.82
CA THR A 381 -12.80 -37.65 -20.33
C THR A 381 -12.86 -36.61 -19.22
N ASP A 382 -13.81 -36.73 -18.29
CA ASP A 382 -13.90 -35.82 -17.15
C ASP A 382 -12.73 -36.04 -16.19
N PHE A 383 -12.35 -37.30 -15.96
CA PHE A 383 -11.20 -37.66 -15.13
C PHE A 383 -9.91 -36.97 -15.60
N VAL A 384 -9.55 -37.13 -16.87
CA VAL A 384 -8.33 -36.51 -17.44
C VAL A 384 -8.41 -34.99 -17.36
N ARG A 385 -9.59 -34.40 -17.64
CA ARG A 385 -9.78 -32.95 -17.55
C ARG A 385 -9.59 -32.43 -16.12
N ILE A 386 -10.17 -33.08 -15.12
CA ILE A 386 -10.08 -32.66 -13.71
C ILE A 386 -8.65 -32.85 -13.21
N PHE A 387 -8.02 -34.00 -13.48
CA PHE A 387 -6.63 -34.27 -13.09
C PHE A 387 -5.67 -33.21 -13.65
N SER A 388 -5.76 -32.88 -14.95
CA SER A 388 -4.94 -31.82 -15.55
C SER A 388 -5.22 -30.43 -14.95
N ARG A 389 -6.43 -30.16 -14.45
CA ARG A 389 -6.70 -28.92 -13.71
C ARG A 389 -6.03 -28.92 -12.35
N ILE A 390 -6.03 -30.04 -11.62
CA ILE A 390 -5.33 -30.17 -10.32
C ILE A 390 -3.83 -29.98 -10.51
N GLU A 391 -3.22 -30.63 -11.51
CA GLU A 391 -1.79 -30.44 -11.85
C GLU A 391 -1.46 -28.99 -12.18
N LYS A 392 -2.35 -28.29 -12.90
CA LYS A 392 -2.19 -26.84 -13.15
C LYS A 392 -2.29 -26.01 -11.86
N TYR A 393 -3.15 -26.41 -10.92
CA TYR A 393 -3.35 -25.73 -9.64
C TYR A 393 -2.16 -25.93 -8.69
N GLU A 394 -1.57 -27.12 -8.64
CA GLU A 394 -0.34 -27.39 -7.90
C GLU A 394 0.78 -26.45 -8.37
N GLY A 395 1.08 -26.41 -9.67
CA GLY A 395 2.09 -25.50 -10.17
C GLY A 395 1.73 -24.01 -10.00
N ILE A 396 0.46 -23.67 -9.75
CA ILE A 396 0.06 -22.32 -9.31
C ILE A 396 0.45 -22.10 -7.84
N CYS A 397 0.19 -23.07 -6.95
CA CYS A 397 0.57 -23.03 -5.54
C CYS A 397 2.08 -22.82 -5.37
N ASP A 398 2.93 -23.58 -6.06
CA ASP A 398 4.41 -23.41 -6.02
C ASP A 398 4.84 -21.99 -6.37
N ARG A 399 4.25 -21.45 -7.44
CA ARG A 399 4.57 -20.09 -7.87
C ARG A 399 4.05 -19.06 -6.88
N MET A 400 2.91 -19.30 -6.23
CA MET A 400 2.38 -18.40 -5.21
C MET A 400 3.30 -18.39 -3.99
N GLU A 401 3.76 -19.56 -3.55
CA GLU A 401 4.69 -19.70 -2.44
C GLU A 401 5.96 -18.87 -2.68
N ILE A 402 6.64 -19.10 -3.81
CA ILE A 402 7.88 -18.42 -4.17
C ILE A 402 7.64 -16.91 -4.32
N GLU A 403 6.63 -16.48 -5.08
CA GLU A 403 6.42 -15.06 -5.36
C GLU A 403 5.99 -14.29 -4.09
N ILE A 404 5.18 -14.89 -3.21
CA ILE A 404 4.81 -14.28 -1.92
C ILE A 404 6.02 -14.25 -0.98
N ALA A 405 6.80 -15.33 -0.87
CA ALA A 405 7.98 -15.37 -0.02
C ALA A 405 9.07 -14.38 -0.47
N GLU A 406 9.34 -14.27 -1.77
CA GLU A 406 10.23 -13.25 -2.32
C GLU A 406 9.74 -11.83 -2.02
N TYR A 407 8.44 -11.61 -2.12
CA TYR A 407 7.84 -10.33 -1.80
C TYR A 407 7.99 -10.00 -0.32
N LEU A 408 7.65 -10.94 0.58
CA LEU A 408 7.83 -10.78 2.03
C LEU A 408 9.30 -10.52 2.38
N ASN A 409 10.26 -11.19 1.75
CA ASN A 409 11.68 -10.91 1.95
C ASN A 409 12.06 -9.48 1.55
N LYS A 410 11.56 -8.99 0.41
CA LYS A 410 11.74 -7.58 -0.01
C LYS A 410 11.06 -6.61 0.96
N VAL A 411 9.95 -6.99 1.58
CA VAL A 411 9.28 -6.20 2.62
C VAL A 411 10.10 -6.17 3.91
N ALA A 412 10.76 -7.28 4.25
CA ALA A 412 11.62 -7.41 5.42
C ALA A 412 12.88 -6.52 5.35
N ASP A 413 13.42 -6.28 4.15
CA ASP A 413 14.49 -5.29 3.91
C ASP A 413 14.05 -3.85 4.21
N GLY A 414 12.73 -3.64 4.24
CA GLY A 414 12.10 -2.39 4.56
C GLY A 414 12.13 -2.06 6.06
N ARG A 415 11.81 -0.80 6.38
CA ARG A 415 11.72 -0.36 7.78
C ARG A 415 10.37 -0.78 8.37
N LEU A 416 10.38 -1.86 9.13
CA LEU A 416 9.21 -2.42 9.84
C LEU A 416 9.29 -2.18 11.35
N SER A 417 8.14 -2.04 11.98
CA SER A 417 8.01 -2.15 13.45
C SER A 417 8.34 -3.57 13.91
N ASP A 418 8.66 -3.74 15.20
CA ASP A 418 8.99 -5.07 15.74
C ASP A 418 7.81 -6.05 15.64
N HIS A 419 6.58 -5.55 15.81
CA HIS A 419 5.34 -6.31 15.59
C HIS A 419 5.22 -6.77 14.14
N SER A 420 5.41 -5.87 13.19
CA SER A 420 5.29 -6.15 11.76
C SER A 420 6.33 -7.15 11.26
N LYS A 421 7.49 -7.24 11.93
CA LYS A 421 8.47 -8.31 11.68
C LYS A 421 7.99 -9.67 12.16
N GLN A 422 7.38 -9.74 13.34
CA GLN A 422 6.80 -10.99 13.85
C GLN A 422 5.68 -11.49 12.93
N GLU A 423 4.81 -10.58 12.50
CA GLU A 423 3.76 -10.86 11.53
C GLU A 423 4.31 -11.37 10.20
N LEU A 424 5.37 -10.75 9.68
CA LEU A 424 6.03 -11.20 8.45
C LEU A 424 6.58 -12.63 8.57
N HIS A 425 7.16 -12.98 9.73
CA HIS A 425 7.62 -14.35 9.98
C HIS A 425 6.48 -15.36 10.04
N ALA A 426 5.36 -15.01 10.67
CA ALA A 426 4.16 -15.85 10.68
C ALA A 426 3.59 -16.04 9.27
N MET A 427 3.54 -14.98 8.46
CA MET A 427 3.09 -15.04 7.06
C MET A 427 3.95 -15.99 6.22
N LEU A 428 5.27 -15.99 6.39
CA LEU A 428 6.15 -16.94 5.71
C LEU A 428 5.84 -18.39 6.10
N ARG A 429 5.56 -18.65 7.39
CA ARG A 429 5.12 -19.97 7.85
C ARG A 429 3.78 -20.35 7.20
N ILE A 430 2.77 -19.48 7.24
CA ILE A 430 1.45 -19.73 6.64
C ILE A 430 1.57 -20.05 5.15
N VAL A 431 2.38 -19.31 4.39
CA VAL A 431 2.57 -19.53 2.95
C VAL A 431 3.13 -20.94 2.67
N SER A 432 4.10 -21.38 3.46
CA SER A 432 4.68 -22.72 3.35
C SER A 432 3.66 -23.80 3.67
N GLU A 433 2.88 -23.65 4.75
CA GLU A 433 1.86 -24.65 5.11
C GLU A 433 0.73 -24.71 4.06
N LEU A 434 0.35 -23.57 3.45
CA LEU A 434 -0.62 -23.54 2.34
C LEU A 434 -0.11 -24.26 1.09
N GLU A 435 1.18 -24.16 0.78
CA GLU A 435 1.81 -24.96 -0.27
C GLU A 435 1.71 -26.45 0.07
N SER A 436 2.00 -26.83 1.32
CA SER A 436 1.92 -28.22 1.77
C SER A 436 0.48 -28.79 1.70
N VAL A 437 -0.55 -27.97 1.90
CA VAL A 437 -1.95 -28.34 1.61
C VAL A 437 -2.18 -28.60 0.12
N GLY A 438 -1.60 -27.77 -0.75
CA GLY A 438 -1.63 -27.97 -2.21
C GLY A 438 -0.97 -29.28 -2.62
N ASP A 439 0.20 -29.58 -2.05
CA ASP A 439 0.94 -30.81 -2.24
C ASP A 439 0.14 -32.05 -1.81
N ALA A 440 -0.49 -32.01 -0.64
CA ALA A 440 -1.37 -33.08 -0.18
C ALA A 440 -2.52 -33.33 -1.17
N CYS A 441 -3.14 -32.26 -1.70
CA CYS A 441 -4.17 -32.38 -2.74
C CYS A 441 -3.64 -33.03 -4.02
N TYR A 442 -2.43 -32.68 -4.45
CA TYR A 442 -1.83 -33.26 -5.63
C TYR A 442 -1.45 -34.73 -5.43
N ASN A 443 -0.88 -35.09 -4.28
CA ASN A 443 -0.56 -36.46 -3.89
C ASN A 443 -1.83 -37.34 -3.87
N MET A 444 -2.92 -36.87 -3.27
CA MET A 444 -4.22 -37.55 -3.32
C MET A 444 -4.67 -37.79 -4.77
N SER A 445 -4.60 -36.75 -5.63
CA SER A 445 -4.98 -36.87 -7.03
C SER A 445 -4.14 -37.90 -7.80
N ARG A 446 -2.85 -38.02 -7.48
CA ARG A 446 -1.95 -39.03 -8.06
C ARG A 446 -2.30 -40.43 -7.61
N THR A 447 -2.65 -40.63 -6.34
CA THR A 447 -3.12 -41.91 -5.82
C THR A 447 -4.45 -42.31 -6.48
N ILE A 448 -5.38 -41.36 -6.64
CA ILE A 448 -6.65 -41.57 -7.36
C ILE A 448 -6.40 -41.92 -8.84
N ARG A 449 -5.43 -41.26 -9.50
CA ARG A 449 -5.02 -41.62 -10.86
C ARG A 449 -4.44 -43.02 -10.93
N HIS A 450 -3.61 -43.42 -9.97
CA HIS A 450 -3.07 -44.77 -9.91
C HIS A 450 -4.18 -45.82 -9.74
N LYS A 451 -5.17 -45.57 -8.87
CA LYS A 451 -6.39 -46.40 -8.73
C LYS A 451 -7.12 -46.56 -10.07
N HIS A 452 -7.32 -45.45 -10.80
CA HIS A 452 -7.98 -45.44 -12.11
C HIS A 452 -7.22 -46.22 -13.18
N GLU A 453 -5.91 -45.99 -13.31
CA GLU A 453 -5.04 -46.67 -14.28
C GLU A 453 -4.93 -48.18 -14.03
N THR A 454 -4.90 -48.58 -12.76
CA THR A 454 -4.84 -50.00 -12.35
C THR A 454 -6.21 -50.66 -12.26
N LYS A 455 -7.30 -49.93 -12.51
CA LYS A 455 -8.69 -50.40 -12.47
C LYS A 455 -9.04 -51.09 -11.14
N GLN A 456 -8.55 -50.52 -10.03
CA GLN A 456 -8.89 -51.00 -8.71
C GLN A 456 -10.34 -50.64 -8.37
N ASN A 457 -11.14 -51.67 -8.07
CA ASN A 457 -12.52 -51.51 -7.62
C ASN A 457 -12.52 -51.43 -6.10
N TYR A 458 -12.82 -50.25 -5.58
CA TYR A 458 -13.13 -50.10 -4.16
C TYR A 458 -14.56 -50.57 -3.93
N ASP A 459 -14.80 -51.17 -2.76
CA ASP A 459 -16.15 -51.52 -2.35
C ASP A 459 -16.85 -50.32 -1.71
N GLY A 460 -18.16 -50.42 -1.53
CA GLY A 460 -18.95 -49.34 -0.93
C GLY A 460 -18.55 -49.02 0.51
N TYR A 461 -17.84 -49.92 1.20
CA TYR A 461 -17.31 -49.67 2.54
C TYR A 461 -16.10 -48.72 2.49
N ILE A 462 -15.13 -48.96 1.61
CA ILE A 462 -14.01 -48.03 1.39
C ILE A 462 -14.52 -46.67 0.91
N ASP A 463 -15.47 -46.64 -0.03
CA ASP A 463 -16.05 -45.38 -0.51
C ASP A 463 -16.69 -44.57 0.62
N THR A 464 -17.48 -45.20 1.49
CA THR A 464 -18.12 -44.53 2.62
C THR A 464 -17.09 -43.93 3.58
N ASN A 465 -16.00 -44.65 3.85
CA ASN A 465 -14.94 -44.18 4.74
C ASN A 465 -14.15 -43.01 4.16
N LEU A 466 -13.88 -43.04 2.85
CA LEU A 466 -13.23 -41.94 2.14
C LEU A 466 -14.13 -40.70 2.08
N GLU A 467 -15.44 -40.86 1.84
CA GLU A 467 -16.39 -39.75 1.92
C GLU A 467 -16.42 -39.10 3.30
N ALA A 468 -16.39 -39.90 4.37
CA ALA A 468 -16.33 -39.40 5.75
C ALA A 468 -15.03 -38.62 6.01
N MET A 469 -13.88 -39.16 5.60
CA MET A 469 -12.59 -38.47 5.76
C MET A 469 -12.52 -37.19 4.92
N PHE A 470 -13.01 -37.21 3.67
CA PHE A 470 -13.07 -36.03 2.82
C PHE A 470 -13.98 -34.95 3.39
N ALA A 471 -15.07 -35.31 4.06
CA ALA A 471 -15.96 -34.35 4.71
C ALA A 471 -15.25 -33.63 5.88
N LEU A 472 -14.47 -34.34 6.69
CA LEU A 472 -13.70 -33.73 7.78
C LEU A 472 -12.58 -32.83 7.25
N ALA A 473 -11.84 -33.28 6.24
CA ALA A 473 -10.81 -32.47 5.58
C ALA A 473 -11.39 -31.18 4.95
N ASP A 474 -12.57 -31.25 4.34
CA ASP A 474 -13.26 -30.08 3.78
C ASP A 474 -13.66 -29.09 4.88
N GLN A 475 -14.14 -29.57 6.03
CA GLN A 475 -14.47 -28.74 7.19
C GLN A 475 -13.23 -28.05 7.77
N ALA A 476 -12.10 -28.76 7.85
CA ALA A 476 -10.83 -28.17 8.27
C ALA A 476 -10.41 -27.01 7.34
N LEU A 477 -10.50 -27.21 6.02
CA LEU A 477 -10.17 -26.17 5.03
C LEU A 477 -11.15 -24.99 5.07
N GLU A 478 -12.45 -25.25 5.27
CA GLU A 478 -13.45 -24.19 5.45
C GLU A 478 -13.13 -23.32 6.67
N GLN A 479 -12.76 -23.94 7.79
CA GLN A 479 -12.36 -23.23 9.00
C GLN A 479 -11.07 -22.43 8.79
N MET A 480 -10.06 -23.02 8.13
CA MET A 480 -8.81 -22.33 7.77
C MET A 480 -9.08 -21.07 6.93
N VAL A 481 -9.85 -21.19 5.84
CA VAL A 481 -10.17 -20.07 4.95
C VAL A 481 -10.91 -18.96 5.71
N LYS A 482 -11.84 -19.34 6.59
CA LYS A 482 -12.56 -18.39 7.46
C LYS A 482 -11.58 -17.61 8.35
N VAL A 483 -10.69 -18.26 9.08
CA VAL A 483 -9.79 -17.55 10.03
C VAL A 483 -8.71 -16.74 9.31
N VAL A 484 -8.20 -17.22 8.17
CA VAL A 484 -7.26 -16.48 7.32
C VAL A 484 -7.92 -15.21 6.76
N SER A 485 -9.17 -15.28 6.28
CA SER A 485 -9.91 -14.13 5.77
C SER A 485 -10.17 -13.05 6.84
N LEU A 486 -10.33 -13.47 8.10
CA LEU A 486 -10.50 -12.54 9.23
C LEU A 486 -9.18 -11.88 9.66
N ASN A 487 -8.04 -12.46 9.28
CA ASN A 487 -6.71 -12.14 9.84
C ASN A 487 -6.73 -12.14 11.37
N TYR A 488 -7.49 -13.07 11.94
CA TYR A 488 -7.75 -13.12 13.36
C TYR A 488 -8.23 -14.51 13.74
N LEU A 489 -7.61 -15.07 14.78
CA LEU A 489 -7.98 -16.35 15.35
C LEU A 489 -8.53 -16.12 16.77
N ALA A 490 -9.86 -16.24 16.91
CA ALA A 490 -10.47 -16.28 18.24
C ALA A 490 -10.18 -17.62 18.90
N GLN A 491 -10.10 -17.66 20.24
CA GLN A 491 -9.90 -18.92 20.98
C GLN A 491 -10.96 -19.98 20.59
N ASN A 492 -12.22 -19.57 20.46
CA ASN A 492 -13.30 -20.47 20.05
C ASN A 492 -13.13 -21.00 18.62
N ASP A 493 -12.53 -20.23 17.71
CA ASP A 493 -12.25 -20.69 16.34
C ASP A 493 -11.11 -21.71 16.33
N PHE A 494 -10.08 -21.51 17.15
CA PHE A 494 -8.98 -22.48 17.32
C PHE A 494 -9.46 -23.79 17.97
N ASP A 495 -10.31 -23.69 19.00
CA ASP A 495 -10.89 -24.88 19.64
C ASP A 495 -11.72 -25.71 18.65
N VAL A 496 -12.40 -25.05 17.69
CA VAL A 496 -13.13 -25.74 16.61
C VAL A 496 -12.16 -26.49 15.69
N ALA A 497 -11.08 -25.85 15.23
CA ALA A 497 -10.09 -26.50 14.36
C ALA A 497 -9.43 -27.70 15.05
N MET A 498 -9.04 -27.56 16.32
CA MET A 498 -8.48 -28.66 17.13
C MET A 498 -9.44 -29.84 17.29
N ASN A 499 -10.75 -29.58 17.43
CA ASN A 499 -11.73 -30.64 17.49
C ASN A 499 -11.85 -31.39 16.16
N ILE A 500 -11.85 -30.68 15.03
CA ILE A 500 -11.86 -31.28 13.69
C ILE A 500 -10.60 -32.13 13.50
N GLU A 501 -9.43 -31.62 13.89
CA GLU A 501 -8.17 -32.37 13.80
C GLU A 501 -8.22 -33.66 14.63
N HIS A 502 -8.69 -33.58 15.87
CA HIS A 502 -8.88 -34.79 16.69
C HIS A 502 -9.85 -35.79 16.04
N GLU A 503 -10.91 -35.33 15.37
CA GLU A 503 -11.82 -36.22 14.64
C GLU A 503 -11.13 -36.89 13.44
N ILE A 504 -10.32 -36.15 12.66
CA ILE A 504 -9.50 -36.68 11.57
C ILE A 504 -8.51 -37.74 12.10
N ASP A 505 -7.79 -37.41 13.17
CA ASP A 505 -6.82 -38.28 13.83
C ASP A 505 -7.45 -39.59 14.33
N ASN A 506 -8.61 -39.48 14.97
CA ASN A 506 -9.36 -40.62 15.49
C ASN A 506 -9.84 -41.51 14.34
N LEU A 507 -10.46 -40.91 13.32
CA LEU A 507 -10.95 -41.65 12.16
C LEU A 507 -9.80 -42.34 11.41
N ARG A 508 -8.68 -41.66 11.18
CA ARG A 508 -7.47 -42.26 10.59
C ARG A 508 -7.02 -43.48 11.40
N THR A 509 -6.99 -43.38 12.72
CA THR A 509 -6.56 -44.48 13.61
C THR A 509 -7.50 -45.68 13.54
N GLU A 510 -8.81 -45.42 13.54
CA GLU A 510 -9.85 -46.43 13.38
C GLU A 510 -9.72 -47.14 12.03
N LEU A 511 -9.73 -46.38 10.93
CA LEU A 511 -9.65 -46.90 9.57
C LEU A 511 -8.35 -47.69 9.34
N LYS A 512 -7.22 -47.24 9.89
CA LYS A 512 -5.93 -47.96 9.82
C LYS A 512 -5.99 -49.32 10.54
N THR A 513 -6.65 -49.37 11.69
CA THR A 513 -6.84 -50.59 12.46
C THR A 513 -7.75 -51.55 11.71
N GLU A 514 -8.89 -51.07 11.21
CA GLU A 514 -9.83 -51.86 10.41
C GLU A 514 -9.19 -52.37 9.13
N ASN A 515 -8.44 -51.53 8.40
CA ASN A 515 -7.78 -51.93 7.17
C ASN A 515 -6.78 -53.07 7.37
N SER A 516 -6.02 -53.04 8.47
CA SER A 516 -5.09 -54.12 8.83
C SER A 516 -5.83 -55.44 9.06
N GLN A 517 -7.00 -55.39 9.69
CA GLN A 517 -7.86 -56.57 9.89
C GLN A 517 -8.47 -57.04 8.57
N ASN A 518 -8.99 -56.14 7.75
CA ASN A 518 -9.64 -56.44 6.48
C ASN A 518 -8.71 -57.12 5.47
N VAL A 519 -7.44 -56.69 5.41
CA VAL A 519 -6.42 -57.38 4.61
C VAL A 519 -6.13 -58.77 5.15
N SER A 520 -6.04 -58.92 6.48
CA SER A 520 -5.77 -60.21 7.12
C SER A 520 -6.89 -61.24 6.90
N THR A 521 -8.14 -60.76 6.83
CA THR A 521 -9.34 -61.55 6.57
C THR A 521 -9.67 -61.70 5.08
N LYS A 522 -8.85 -61.10 4.19
CA LYS A 522 -8.99 -61.14 2.73
C LYS A 522 -10.28 -60.50 2.19
N LEU A 523 -10.77 -59.44 2.86
CA LEU A 523 -11.88 -58.63 2.34
C LEU A 523 -11.51 -57.92 1.03
N TYR A 524 -10.26 -57.47 0.90
CA TYR A 524 -9.70 -56.93 -0.33
C TYR A 524 -8.18 -57.17 -0.41
N GLU A 525 -7.60 -56.95 -1.59
CA GLU A 525 -6.19 -57.18 -1.86
C GLU A 525 -5.28 -56.14 -1.17
N TYR A 526 -4.04 -56.53 -0.88
CA TYR A 526 -3.05 -55.65 -0.26
C TYR A 526 -2.81 -54.35 -1.06
N GLN A 527 -2.88 -54.41 -2.39
CA GLN A 527 -2.71 -53.23 -3.24
C GLN A 527 -3.81 -52.18 -3.00
N ILE A 528 -5.06 -52.62 -2.77
CA ILE A 528 -6.20 -51.74 -2.44
C ILE A 528 -5.97 -51.10 -1.07
N SER A 529 -5.49 -51.89 -0.09
CA SER A 529 -5.13 -51.37 1.24
C SER A 529 -4.11 -50.23 1.18
N VAL A 530 -3.08 -50.36 0.35
CA VAL A 530 -2.02 -49.33 0.24
C VAL A 530 -2.60 -48.04 -0.33
N THR A 531 -3.26 -48.11 -1.48
CA THR A 531 -3.81 -46.90 -2.13
C THR A 531 -4.90 -46.24 -1.30
N TYR A 532 -5.72 -47.02 -0.59
CA TYR A 532 -6.72 -46.51 0.34
C TYR A 532 -6.06 -45.76 1.51
N MET A 533 -5.05 -46.35 2.14
CA MET A 533 -4.34 -45.74 3.27
C MET A 533 -3.50 -44.52 2.87
N ASP A 534 -2.98 -44.50 1.64
CA ASP A 534 -2.27 -43.33 1.12
C ASP A 534 -3.21 -42.12 1.04
N ILE A 535 -4.46 -42.28 0.57
CA ILE A 535 -5.44 -41.18 0.54
C ILE A 535 -5.80 -40.72 1.97
N ILE A 536 -6.05 -41.67 2.88
CA ILE A 536 -6.36 -41.36 4.29
C ILE A 536 -5.20 -40.62 4.96
N SER A 537 -3.96 -41.02 4.71
CA SER A 537 -2.78 -40.36 5.28
C SER A 537 -2.57 -38.95 4.72
N GLU A 538 -2.84 -38.71 3.44
CA GLU A 538 -2.75 -37.35 2.89
C GLU A 538 -3.87 -36.44 3.41
N CYS A 539 -5.06 -36.98 3.73
CA CYS A 539 -6.12 -36.21 4.39
C CYS A 539 -5.75 -35.82 5.82
N GLU A 540 -5.08 -36.70 6.57
CA GLU A 540 -4.61 -36.39 7.92
C GLU A 540 -3.48 -35.36 7.91
N LYS A 541 -2.46 -35.52 7.07
CA LYS A 541 -1.44 -34.48 6.89
C LYS A 541 -2.03 -33.12 6.51
N LEU A 542 -3.08 -33.12 5.69
CA LEU A 542 -3.79 -31.89 5.33
C LEU A 542 -4.41 -31.21 6.56
N GLY A 543 -4.98 -31.99 7.49
CA GLY A 543 -5.45 -31.50 8.80
C GLY A 543 -4.33 -30.89 9.63
N ASP A 544 -3.19 -31.57 9.75
CA ASP A 544 -1.99 -31.06 10.42
C ASP A 544 -1.53 -29.71 9.84
N TYR A 545 -1.47 -29.59 8.51
CA TYR A 545 -1.08 -28.34 7.84
C TYR A 545 -2.08 -27.21 8.12
N VAL A 546 -3.38 -27.52 8.19
CA VAL A 546 -4.41 -26.54 8.59
C VAL A 546 -4.14 -26.03 10.01
N ILE A 547 -3.85 -26.91 10.97
CA ILE A 547 -3.50 -26.50 12.34
C ILE A 547 -2.24 -25.65 12.37
N ASN A 548 -1.21 -26.00 11.61
CA ASN A 548 0.02 -25.20 11.54
C ASN A 548 -0.23 -23.78 11.00
N VAL A 549 -1.14 -23.60 10.04
CA VAL A 549 -1.60 -22.28 9.57
C VAL A 549 -2.23 -21.49 10.71
N GLU A 550 -3.13 -22.12 11.48
CA GLU A 550 -3.81 -21.46 12.59
C GLU A 550 -2.87 -21.10 13.74
N GLU A 551 -1.94 -21.97 14.11
CA GLU A 551 -0.89 -21.68 15.10
C GLU A 551 -0.02 -20.50 14.67
N ALA A 552 0.38 -20.46 13.40
CA ALA A 552 1.15 -19.35 12.85
C ALA A 552 0.36 -18.04 12.92
N LEU A 553 -0.95 -18.08 12.67
CA LEU A 553 -1.85 -16.94 12.82
C LEU A 553 -2.01 -16.52 14.27
N GLN A 554 -2.00 -17.43 15.25
CA GLN A 554 -2.04 -17.06 16.66
C GLN A 554 -0.80 -16.26 17.08
N ALA A 555 0.36 -16.55 16.48
CA ALA A 555 1.62 -15.87 16.74
C ALA A 555 1.66 -14.41 16.24
N THR A 556 0.75 -13.99 15.35
CA THR A 556 0.67 -12.60 14.87
C THR A 556 0.09 -11.62 15.90
N GLY A 557 -0.46 -12.12 17.01
CA GLY A 557 -1.04 -11.31 18.08
C GLY A 557 -2.47 -10.85 17.79
N ASN A 558 -3.34 -10.95 18.81
CA ASN A 558 -4.77 -10.63 18.75
C ASN A 558 -5.06 -9.25 18.13
N TYR A 559 -5.51 -9.24 16.87
CA TYR A 559 -6.06 -8.06 16.20
C TYR A 559 -7.56 -8.22 15.97
N ARG A 560 -8.36 -7.76 16.94
CA ARG A 560 -9.76 -7.22 16.86
C ARG A 560 -10.39 -7.28 18.26
N GLY A 561 -9.92 -6.41 19.15
CA GLY A 561 -10.61 -6.01 20.38
C GLY A 561 -10.82 -4.51 20.38
#